data_AF-A0A2U1S978-F1
#
_entry.id   AF-A0A2U1S978-F1
#
_cell.length_a   1.000
_cell.length_b   1.000
_cell.length_c   1.000
_cell.angle_alpha   90.00
_cell.angle_beta   90.00
_cell.angle_gamma   90.00
#
_symmetry.space_group_name_H-M   'P 1'
#
loop_
_entity.id
_entity.type
_entity.pdbx_description
1 polymer ?
#
loop_
_entity_poly.entity_id
_entity_poly.type
_entity_poly.pdbx_seq_one_letter_code
_entity_poly.pdbx_strand_id
1 'polypeptide(L)'
;MDDNQTIEKVDVRVIVSENNMAEIVSKAINNVQLEKDYNIIVSSIIPTKDMELAKKVASGADIILIGSYGHDEYYNILYNDLKTDFNHIGLFNYDNVISDEGTIEISHAEREIFNSIIKAGLSYSLNIINIHSLENKLSSLTRKYNSLLDDYNGLIDDNEKLEKVNLELKDEITNLNHNIDKIKSDFSSFKGRFEDIHNKHILEIYDLNDLWQEVFDESLLNQEKIIIATNKFRPDNIIVGQGFIGAVDKPTAIDWLKVVKTALIFVEDKEEELKKELNNLNNESDDKIIDEREYDIPNNIGDFFG
;
A
#
# COMPACT_ATOMS: atom_id res chain seq x y z
N MET A 1 -32.07 32.82 39.70
CA MET A 1 -31.36 33.99 39.16
C MET A 1 -32.23 34.47 38.03
N ASP A 2 -32.80 35.66 38.18
CA ASP A 2 -33.66 36.24 37.16
C ASP A 2 -32.83 36.50 35.91
N ASP A 3 -33.04 35.68 34.89
CA ASP A 3 -32.67 36.02 33.53
C ASP A 3 -33.54 37.20 33.14
N ASN A 4 -33.07 38.41 33.45
CA ASN A 4 -33.57 39.63 32.86
C ASN A 4 -33.18 39.57 31.38
N GLN A 5 -33.94 38.80 30.61
CA GLN A 5 -33.96 38.90 29.16
C GLN A 5 -34.38 40.34 28.86
N THR A 6 -33.42 41.20 28.59
CA THR A 6 -33.67 42.49 27.97
C THR A 6 -34.33 42.18 26.64
N ILE A 7 -35.66 42.35 26.59
CA ILE A 7 -36.41 42.25 25.36
C ILE A 7 -35.82 43.33 24.45
N GLU A 8 -35.11 42.93 23.40
CA GLU A 8 -34.56 43.84 22.41
C GLU A 8 -35.72 44.60 21.76
N LYS A 9 -35.61 45.93 21.74
CA LYS A 9 -36.65 46.83 21.23
C LYS A 9 -36.28 47.23 19.81
N VAL A 10 -37.27 47.31 18.94
CA VAL A 10 -37.05 47.74 17.54
C VAL A 10 -36.75 49.24 17.53
N ASP A 11 -35.57 49.60 17.02
CA ASP A 11 -35.14 50.99 16.87
C ASP A 11 -35.65 51.59 15.56
N VAL A 12 -36.48 52.62 15.68
CA VAL A 12 -37.01 53.40 14.56
C VAL A 12 -36.39 54.79 14.55
N ARG A 13 -35.89 55.22 13.39
CA ARG A 13 -35.40 56.59 13.19
C ARG A 13 -36.17 57.25 12.05
N VAL A 14 -36.59 58.50 12.27
CA VAL A 14 -37.38 59.24 11.29
C VAL A 14 -36.54 60.38 10.74
N ILE A 15 -36.33 60.39 9.43
CA ILE A 15 -35.64 61.46 8.71
C ILE A 15 -36.71 62.27 7.99
N VAL A 16 -36.80 63.56 8.29
CA VAL A 16 -37.75 64.47 7.65
C VAL A 16 -36.98 65.61 7.00
N SER A 17 -37.46 66.07 5.86
CA SER A 17 -36.79 67.14 5.11
C SER A 17 -37.16 68.54 5.62
N GLU A 18 -38.24 68.66 6.40
CA GLU A 18 -38.77 69.94 6.91
C GLU A 18 -38.92 69.97 8.44
N ASN A 19 -38.64 71.12 9.06
CA ASN A 19 -38.67 71.31 10.51
C ASN A 19 -40.10 71.24 11.11
N ASN A 20 -41.09 71.77 10.40
CA ASN A 20 -42.52 71.64 10.74
C ASN A 20 -42.91 70.16 10.85
N MET A 21 -42.49 69.32 9.91
CA MET A 21 -42.78 67.89 9.89
C MET A 21 -42.09 67.17 11.05
N ALA A 22 -40.89 67.58 11.46
CA ALA A 22 -40.24 67.04 12.66
C ALA A 22 -41.06 67.30 13.93
N GLU A 23 -41.62 68.51 14.08
CA GLU A 23 -42.48 68.86 15.21
C GLU A 23 -43.77 68.02 15.22
N ILE A 24 -44.39 67.84 14.05
CA ILE A 24 -45.61 67.04 13.88
C ILE A 24 -45.32 65.57 14.23
N VAL A 25 -44.25 65.00 13.69
CA VAL A 25 -43.82 63.62 13.97
C VAL A 25 -43.55 63.44 15.47
N SER A 26 -42.89 64.41 16.11
CA SER A 26 -42.63 64.35 17.55
C SER A 26 -43.91 64.35 18.38
N LYS A 27 -44.88 65.20 18.05
CA LYS A 27 -46.19 65.22 18.72
C LYS A 27 -46.97 63.93 18.49
N ALA A 28 -46.99 63.44 17.26
CA ALA A 28 -47.67 62.20 16.89
C ALA A 28 -47.09 60.98 17.64
N ILE A 29 -45.76 60.84 17.69
CA ILE A 29 -45.12 59.71 18.40
C ILE A 29 -45.43 59.75 19.89
N ASN A 30 -45.43 60.93 20.53
CA ASN A 30 -45.73 61.05 21.96
C ASN A 30 -47.18 60.64 22.30
N ASN A 31 -48.09 60.74 21.34
CA ASN A 31 -49.49 60.35 21.52
C ASN A 31 -49.71 58.84 21.35
N VAL A 32 -48.75 58.11 20.76
CA VAL A 32 -48.86 56.67 20.48
C VAL A 32 -47.98 55.88 21.46
N GLN A 33 -48.54 54.89 22.14
CA GLN A 33 -47.81 54.03 23.08
C GLN A 33 -46.99 52.92 22.37
N LEU A 34 -46.17 53.28 21.39
CA LEU A 34 -45.40 52.34 20.54
C LEU A 34 -44.49 51.40 21.36
N GLU A 35 -43.88 51.91 22.42
CA GLU A 35 -42.96 51.14 23.25
C GLU A 35 -43.68 50.05 24.05
N LYS A 36 -44.85 50.38 24.59
CA LYS A 36 -45.61 49.48 25.46
C LYS A 36 -46.42 48.46 24.67
N ASP A 37 -47.03 48.89 23.57
CA ASP A 37 -47.98 48.07 22.83
C ASP A 37 -47.30 47.24 21.74
N TYR A 38 -46.15 47.69 21.22
CA TYR A 38 -45.48 47.07 20.07
C TYR A 38 -43.99 46.79 20.28
N ASN A 39 -43.41 47.16 21.43
CA ASN A 39 -41.98 47.01 21.71
C ASN A 39 -41.08 47.78 20.71
N ILE A 40 -41.56 48.94 20.26
CA ILE A 40 -40.91 49.81 19.27
C ILE A 40 -40.51 51.13 19.95
N ILE A 41 -39.27 51.58 19.73
CA ILE A 41 -38.80 52.90 20.18
C ILE A 41 -38.48 53.74 18.96
N VAL A 42 -38.98 54.98 18.92
CA VAL A 42 -38.46 55.98 17.99
C VAL A 42 -37.30 56.71 18.66
N SER A 43 -36.06 56.31 18.36
CA SER A 43 -34.88 56.86 19.05
C SER A 43 -34.47 58.24 18.55
N SER A 44 -34.86 58.62 17.33
CA SER A 44 -34.44 59.87 16.72
C SER A 44 -35.41 60.38 15.65
N ILE A 45 -35.62 61.69 15.65
CA ILE A 45 -36.32 62.44 14.60
C ILE A 45 -35.35 63.49 14.09
N ILE A 46 -34.90 63.36 12.84
CA ILE A 46 -33.84 64.19 12.26
C ILE A 46 -34.43 65.06 11.14
N PRO A 47 -34.55 66.38 11.35
CA PRO A 47 -34.82 67.32 10.28
C PRO A 47 -33.54 67.61 9.51
N THR A 48 -33.34 66.96 8.37
CA THR A 48 -32.17 67.19 7.52
C THR A 48 -32.50 66.99 6.05
N LYS A 49 -31.80 67.73 5.19
CA LYS A 49 -31.69 67.45 3.74
C LYS A 49 -30.27 67.00 3.35
N ASP A 50 -29.33 67.03 4.31
CA ASP A 50 -27.95 66.60 4.11
C ASP A 50 -27.85 65.07 4.18
N MET A 51 -27.36 64.47 3.09
CA MET A 51 -27.21 63.04 2.91
C MET A 51 -26.19 62.43 3.86
N GLU A 52 -25.08 63.13 4.13
CA GLU A 52 -24.01 62.61 4.99
C GLU A 52 -24.49 62.53 6.45
N LEU A 53 -25.24 63.55 6.88
CA LEU A 53 -25.89 63.54 8.18
C LEU A 53 -26.95 62.45 8.27
N ALA A 54 -27.77 62.28 7.24
CA ALA A 54 -28.77 61.22 7.17
C ALA A 54 -28.14 59.82 7.29
N LYS A 55 -27.05 59.54 6.56
CA LYS A 55 -26.30 58.27 6.64
C LYS A 55 -25.77 57.98 8.04
N LYS A 56 -25.12 58.98 8.65
CA LYS A 56 -24.54 58.85 9.98
C LYS A 56 -25.61 58.53 11.02
N VAL A 57 -26.77 59.18 10.94
CA VAL A 57 -27.83 58.99 11.93
C VAL A 57 -28.74 57.81 11.60
N ALA A 58 -28.81 57.34 10.35
CA ALA A 58 -29.51 56.12 9.99
C ALA A 58 -28.76 54.84 10.38
N SER A 59 -27.44 54.93 10.63
CA SER A 59 -26.59 53.79 10.93
C SER A 59 -27.01 53.08 12.22
N GLY A 60 -27.27 51.77 12.13
CA GLY A 60 -27.65 50.93 13.27
C GLY A 60 -29.12 51.04 13.70
N ALA A 61 -29.99 51.68 12.90
CA ALA A 61 -31.43 51.61 13.08
C ALA A 61 -32.01 50.36 12.41
N ASP A 62 -33.02 49.73 13.03
CA ASP A 62 -33.73 48.59 12.43
C ASP A 62 -34.68 49.07 11.33
N ILE A 63 -35.40 50.16 11.60
CA ILE A 63 -36.32 50.80 10.65
C ILE A 63 -35.99 52.27 10.52
N ILE A 64 -35.89 52.74 9.27
CA ILE A 64 -35.70 54.14 8.92
C ILE A 64 -36.94 54.61 8.17
N LEU A 65 -37.61 55.63 8.69
CA LEU A 65 -38.71 56.28 7.98
C LEU A 65 -38.19 57.55 7.29
N ILE A 66 -38.37 57.64 5.99
CA ILE A 66 -38.02 58.84 5.22
C ILE A 66 -39.31 59.60 4.93
N GLY A 67 -39.39 60.82 5.45
CA GLY A 67 -40.47 61.75 5.18
C GLY A 67 -40.32 62.39 3.81
N SER A 68 -41.32 62.21 2.95
CA SER A 68 -41.39 62.87 1.65
C SER A 68 -42.81 62.93 1.08
N TYR A 69 -42.98 63.68 -0.01
CA TYR A 69 -44.20 63.71 -0.82
C TYR A 69 -44.16 62.54 -1.81
N GLY A 70 -44.60 61.37 -1.37
CA GLY A 70 -44.53 60.15 -2.16
C GLY A 70 -43.09 59.65 -2.40
N HIS A 71 -42.88 58.96 -3.53
CA HIS A 71 -41.58 58.46 -3.97
C HIS A 71 -40.86 59.47 -4.87
N ASP A 72 -40.66 60.68 -4.35
CA ASP A 72 -39.93 61.73 -5.06
C ASP A 72 -38.42 61.42 -5.20
N GLU A 73 -37.71 62.28 -5.90
CA GLU A 73 -36.27 62.12 -6.14
C GLU A 73 -35.48 62.06 -4.82
N TYR A 74 -35.85 62.89 -3.85
CA TYR A 74 -35.24 62.91 -2.52
C TYR A 74 -35.37 61.56 -1.80
N TYR A 75 -36.58 60.99 -1.77
CA TYR A 75 -36.82 59.68 -1.18
C TYR A 75 -35.99 58.60 -1.86
N ASN A 76 -35.98 58.56 -3.19
CA ASN A 76 -35.30 57.49 -3.93
C ASN A 76 -33.77 57.52 -3.75
N ILE A 77 -33.16 58.71 -3.67
CA ILE A 77 -31.73 58.84 -3.41
C ILE A 77 -31.41 58.33 -1.99
N LEU A 78 -32.14 58.81 -0.97
CA LEU A 78 -31.95 58.36 0.41
C LEU A 78 -32.24 56.86 0.57
N TYR A 79 -33.26 56.33 -0.11
CA TYR A 79 -33.59 54.92 -0.06
C TYR A 79 -32.39 54.08 -0.51
N ASN A 80 -31.79 54.40 -1.67
CA ASN A 80 -30.65 53.64 -2.18
C ASN A 80 -29.40 53.79 -1.31
N ASP A 81 -29.17 54.99 -0.77
CA ASP A 81 -27.98 55.29 0.02
C ASP A 81 -28.03 54.78 1.45
N LEU A 82 -29.23 54.66 2.03
CA LEU A 82 -29.43 54.21 3.41
C LEU A 82 -29.77 52.71 3.51
N LYS A 83 -30.21 52.08 2.41
CA LYS A 83 -30.64 50.68 2.45
C LYS A 83 -29.44 49.77 2.68
N THR A 84 -29.53 48.95 3.71
CA THR A 84 -28.57 47.88 4.01
C THR A 84 -29.28 46.54 4.06
N ASP A 85 -28.50 45.47 4.19
CA ASP A 85 -29.01 44.11 4.37
C ASP A 85 -29.75 43.92 5.69
N PHE A 86 -29.53 44.81 6.67
CA PHE A 86 -29.99 44.66 8.05
C PHE A 86 -31.05 45.70 8.47
N ASN A 87 -31.22 46.79 7.72
CA ASN A 87 -32.23 47.80 8.01
C ASN A 87 -33.40 47.78 7.01
N HIS A 88 -34.52 48.37 7.40
CA HIS A 88 -35.68 48.54 6.55
C HIS A 88 -36.03 50.01 6.39
N ILE A 89 -36.40 50.38 5.17
CA ILE A 89 -36.76 51.75 4.84
C ILE A 89 -38.24 51.82 4.53
N GLY A 90 -38.94 52.70 5.23
CA GLY A 90 -40.34 53.03 4.99
C GLY A 90 -40.48 54.47 4.50
N LEU A 91 -41.46 54.70 3.62
CA LEU A 91 -41.91 56.04 3.28
C LEU A 91 -42.89 56.54 4.33
N PHE A 92 -42.60 57.68 4.95
CA PHE A 92 -43.56 58.47 5.71
C PHE A 92 -44.14 59.53 4.77
N ASN A 93 -45.33 59.27 4.22
CA ASN A 93 -45.85 60.10 3.15
C ASN A 93 -46.56 61.36 3.69
N TYR A 94 -46.02 62.54 3.38
CA TYR A 94 -46.60 63.82 3.77
C TYR A 94 -48.01 64.03 3.19
N ASP A 95 -48.31 63.46 2.02
CA ASP A 95 -49.64 63.54 1.41
C ASP A 95 -50.72 62.90 2.30
N ASN A 96 -50.34 61.88 3.08
CA ASN A 96 -51.27 61.19 3.99
C ASN A 96 -51.47 61.92 5.33
N VAL A 97 -50.66 62.95 5.58
CA VAL A 97 -50.68 63.77 6.81
C VAL A 97 -51.50 65.04 6.62
N ILE A 98 -51.49 65.58 5.39
CA ILE A 98 -52.21 66.78 5.00
C ILE A 98 -53.67 66.40 4.68
N SER A 99 -54.63 67.10 5.27
CA SER A 99 -56.05 66.91 5.00
C SER A 99 -56.45 67.47 3.62
N ASP A 100 -57.63 67.10 3.12
CA ASP A 100 -58.19 67.66 1.87
C ASP A 100 -58.35 69.20 1.91
N GLU A 101 -58.39 69.78 3.12
CA GLU A 101 -58.48 71.23 3.36
C GLU A 101 -57.09 71.90 3.45
N GLY A 102 -56.00 71.15 3.27
CA GLY A 102 -54.63 71.63 3.35
C GLY A 102 -54.13 71.86 4.78
N THR A 103 -54.88 71.41 5.79
CA THR A 103 -54.50 71.49 7.20
C THR A 103 -53.76 70.21 7.63
N ILE A 104 -52.75 70.36 8.48
CA ILE A 104 -52.00 69.21 9.00
C ILE A 104 -52.64 68.75 10.31
N GLU A 105 -53.11 67.50 10.33
CA GLU A 105 -53.71 66.87 11.51
C GLU A 105 -52.74 65.88 12.16
N ILE A 106 -52.59 65.96 13.48
CA ILE A 106 -51.69 65.07 14.24
C ILE A 106 -52.17 63.61 14.15
N SER A 107 -53.49 63.38 14.16
CA SER A 107 -54.11 62.05 14.00
C SER A 107 -53.73 61.37 12.68
N HIS A 108 -53.59 62.13 11.60
CA HIS A 108 -53.14 61.62 10.31
C HIS A 108 -51.66 61.25 10.32
N ALA A 109 -50.82 62.07 10.97
CA ALA A 109 -49.41 61.75 11.18
C ALA A 109 -49.22 60.49 12.04
N GLU A 110 -49.99 60.31 13.11
CA GLU A 110 -49.99 59.09 13.94
C GLU A 110 -50.26 57.84 13.11
N ARG A 111 -51.34 57.88 12.31
CA ARG A 111 -51.72 56.77 11.43
C ARG A 111 -50.66 56.50 10.37
N GLU A 112 -50.10 57.53 9.76
CA GLU A 112 -49.08 57.35 8.73
C GLU A 112 -47.78 56.78 9.32
N ILE A 113 -47.29 57.29 10.47
CA ILE A 113 -46.12 56.70 11.16
C ILE A 113 -46.35 55.21 11.40
N PHE A 114 -47.50 54.83 11.95
CA PHE A 114 -47.82 53.43 12.23
C PHE A 114 -47.88 52.59 10.94
N ASN A 115 -48.54 53.10 9.91
CA ASN A 115 -48.62 52.44 8.61
C ASN A 115 -47.24 52.25 7.96
N SER A 116 -46.38 53.26 8.04
CA SER A 116 -45.02 53.20 7.49
C SER A 116 -44.16 52.19 8.23
N ILE A 117 -44.25 52.14 9.57
CA ILE A 117 -43.58 51.11 10.39
C ILE A 117 -44.08 49.71 10.03
N ILE A 118 -45.40 49.52 9.91
CA ILE A 118 -45.98 48.22 9.51
C ILE A 118 -45.49 47.81 8.13
N LYS A 119 -45.52 48.72 7.14
CA LYS A 119 -45.05 48.42 5.78
C LYS A 119 -43.57 47.99 5.79
N ALA A 120 -42.73 48.70 6.52
CA ALA A 120 -41.31 48.37 6.69
C ALA A 120 -41.13 47.01 7.40
N GLY A 121 -41.86 46.77 8.48
CA GLY A 121 -41.82 45.52 9.24
C GLY A 121 -42.35 44.31 8.47
N LEU A 122 -43.42 44.46 7.68
CA LEU A 122 -43.91 43.39 6.80
C LEU A 122 -42.91 43.07 5.67
N SER A 123 -42.22 44.10 5.15
CA SER A 123 -41.11 43.90 4.21
C SER A 123 -39.96 43.11 4.84
N TYR A 124 -39.65 43.34 6.12
CA TYR A 124 -38.71 42.52 6.88
C TYR A 124 -39.17 41.07 7.02
N SER A 125 -40.42 40.86 7.41
CA SER A 125 -40.98 39.50 7.57
C SER A 125 -40.96 38.68 6.27
N LEU A 126 -41.13 39.31 5.10
CA LEU A 126 -41.00 38.62 3.81
C LEU A 126 -39.56 38.17 3.52
N ASN A 127 -38.54 38.90 4.00
CA ASN A 127 -37.14 38.49 3.90
C ASN A 127 -36.78 37.31 4.81
N ILE A 128 -37.59 36.96 5.83
CA ILE A 128 -37.39 35.77 6.68
C ILE A 128 -37.43 34.47 5.85
N ILE A 129 -38.13 34.45 4.72
CA ILE A 129 -38.13 33.31 3.79
C ILE A 129 -36.69 32.99 3.30
N ASN A 130 -35.87 34.03 3.10
CA ASN A 130 -34.47 33.85 2.72
C ASN A 130 -33.63 33.28 3.87
N ILE A 131 -33.95 33.64 5.11
CA ILE A 131 -33.29 33.08 6.32
C ILE A 131 -33.58 31.58 6.43
N HIS A 132 -34.82 31.15 6.31
CA HIS A 132 -35.14 29.71 6.32
C HIS A 132 -34.49 28.94 5.15
N SER A 133 -34.36 29.56 3.99
CA SER A 133 -33.57 28.98 2.88
C SER A 133 -32.09 28.82 3.26
N LEU A 134 -31.52 29.82 3.94
CA LEU A 134 -30.14 29.80 4.42
C LEU A 134 -29.94 28.73 5.50
N GLU A 135 -30.84 28.61 6.47
CA GLU A 135 -30.85 27.57 7.51
C GLU A 135 -30.90 26.18 6.89
N ASN A 136 -31.74 25.96 5.88
CA ASN A 136 -31.81 24.70 5.17
C ASN A 136 -30.51 24.37 4.44
N LYS A 137 -29.88 25.37 3.80
CA LYS A 137 -28.55 25.20 3.18
C LYS A 137 -27.49 24.88 4.24
N LEU A 138 -27.48 25.56 5.36
CA LEU A 138 -26.56 25.33 6.47
C LEU A 138 -26.74 23.92 7.07
N SER A 139 -27.98 23.48 7.27
CA SER A 139 -28.32 22.14 7.73
C SER A 139 -27.84 21.08 6.74
N SER A 140 -28.06 21.30 5.43
CA SER A 140 -27.56 20.41 4.38
C SER A 140 -26.03 20.33 4.35
N LEU A 141 -25.35 21.46 4.56
CA LEU A 141 -23.90 21.53 4.60
C LEU A 141 -23.34 20.81 5.83
N THR A 142 -23.99 20.98 6.98
CA THR A 142 -23.65 20.27 8.22
C THR A 142 -23.75 18.76 8.05
N ARG A 143 -24.83 18.27 7.41
CA ARG A 143 -24.96 16.84 7.08
C ARG A 143 -23.85 16.34 6.17
N LYS A 144 -23.49 17.11 5.13
CA LYS A 144 -22.38 16.76 4.24
C LYS A 144 -21.04 16.74 4.96
N TYR A 145 -20.80 17.70 5.84
CA TYR A 145 -19.59 17.76 6.66
C TYR A 145 -19.47 16.54 7.57
N ASN A 146 -20.55 16.17 8.27
CA ASN A 146 -20.54 14.99 9.13
C ASN A 146 -20.32 13.69 8.33
N SER A 147 -20.97 13.55 7.18
CA SER A 147 -20.72 12.40 6.28
C SER A 147 -19.26 12.32 5.82
N LEU A 148 -18.67 13.46 5.47
CA LEU A 148 -17.26 13.51 5.06
C LEU A 148 -16.31 13.19 6.22
N LEU A 149 -16.67 13.61 7.44
CA LEU A 149 -15.92 13.28 8.64
C LEU A 149 -15.96 11.77 8.94
N ASP A 150 -17.13 11.14 8.75
CA ASP A 150 -17.29 9.69 8.88
C ASP A 150 -16.46 8.95 7.82
N ASP A 151 -16.49 9.39 6.55
CA ASP A 151 -15.68 8.82 5.47
C ASP A 151 -14.17 8.96 5.76
N TYR A 152 -13.75 10.11 6.29
CA TYR A 152 -12.37 10.36 6.67
C TYR A 152 -11.91 9.44 7.80
N ASN A 153 -12.74 9.27 8.84
CA ASN A 153 -12.45 8.34 9.93
C ASN A 153 -12.36 6.89 9.42
N GLY A 154 -13.26 6.49 8.51
CA GLY A 154 -13.18 5.17 7.87
C GLY A 154 -11.89 4.96 7.08
N LEU A 155 -11.40 6.00 6.40
CA LEU A 155 -10.14 5.93 5.66
C LEU A 155 -8.92 5.82 6.58
N ILE A 156 -8.95 6.46 7.76
CA ILE A 156 -7.91 6.28 8.79
C ILE A 156 -7.85 4.83 9.24
N ASP A 157 -9.00 4.25 9.62
CA ASP A 157 -9.09 2.85 10.07
C ASP A 157 -8.56 1.87 9.00
N ASP A 158 -8.90 2.10 7.73
CA ASP A 158 -8.42 1.26 6.63
C ASP A 158 -6.92 1.44 6.38
N ASN A 159 -6.38 2.64 6.56
CA ASN A 159 -4.95 2.89 6.46
C ASN A 159 -4.19 2.19 7.60
N GLU A 160 -4.69 2.21 8.83
CA GLU A 160 -4.10 1.47 9.95
C GLU A 160 -4.09 -0.05 9.70
N LYS A 161 -5.18 -0.62 9.15
CA LYS A 161 -5.21 -2.03 8.74
C LYS A 161 -4.17 -2.33 7.65
N LEU A 162 -4.05 -1.46 6.65
CA LEU A 162 -3.07 -1.61 5.57
C LEU A 162 -1.63 -1.52 6.07
N GLU A 163 -1.33 -0.63 7.02
CA GLU A 163 -0.02 -0.55 7.66
C GLU A 163 0.33 -1.85 8.38
N LYS A 164 -0.64 -2.43 9.12
CA LYS A 164 -0.45 -3.71 9.80
C LYS A 164 -0.16 -4.84 8.81
N VAL A 165 -0.94 -4.95 7.74
CA VAL A 165 -0.72 -5.96 6.69
C VAL A 165 0.64 -5.76 6.01
N ASN A 166 1.06 -4.52 5.77
CA ASN A 166 2.38 -4.23 5.21
C ASN A 166 3.53 -4.65 6.14
N LEU A 167 3.36 -4.53 7.46
CA LEU A 167 4.34 -5.02 8.42
C LEU A 167 4.42 -6.55 8.39
N GLU A 168 3.27 -7.24 8.42
CA GLU A 168 3.20 -8.70 8.35
C GLU A 168 3.86 -9.23 7.06
N LEU A 169 3.59 -8.61 5.91
CA LEU A 169 4.23 -8.96 4.63
C LEU A 169 5.73 -8.70 4.62
N LYS A 170 6.20 -7.62 5.25
CA LYS A 170 7.64 -7.36 5.39
C LYS A 170 8.31 -8.45 6.22
N ASP A 171 7.71 -8.85 7.32
CA ASP A 171 8.23 -9.93 8.17
C ASP A 171 8.27 -11.25 7.39
N GLU A 172 7.24 -11.57 6.61
CA GLU A 172 7.21 -12.76 5.76
C GLU A 172 8.33 -12.74 4.70
N ILE A 173 8.56 -11.59 4.05
CA ILE A 173 9.67 -11.40 3.10
C ILE A 173 11.02 -11.63 3.79
N THR A 174 11.23 -11.11 5.00
CA THR A 174 12.50 -11.32 5.72
C THR A 174 12.72 -12.80 6.06
N ASN A 175 11.67 -13.51 6.47
CA ASN A 175 11.73 -14.94 6.77
C ASN A 175 12.02 -15.77 5.51
N LEU A 176 11.34 -15.47 4.39
CA LEU A 176 11.60 -16.10 3.10
C LEU A 176 13.04 -15.89 2.63
N ASN A 177 13.57 -14.67 2.76
CA ASN A 177 14.97 -14.38 2.42
C ASN A 177 15.94 -15.19 3.29
N HIS A 178 15.67 -15.30 4.59
CA HIS A 178 16.47 -16.14 5.48
C HIS A 178 16.45 -17.62 5.06
N ASN A 179 15.28 -18.14 4.67
CA ASN A 179 15.15 -19.51 4.16
C ASN A 179 15.91 -19.71 2.84
N ILE A 180 15.86 -18.73 1.93
CA ILE A 180 16.62 -18.74 0.67
C ILE A 180 18.12 -18.79 0.97
N ASP A 181 18.61 -17.98 1.89
CA ASP A 181 20.03 -17.95 2.24
C ASP A 181 20.49 -19.27 2.88
N LYS A 182 19.65 -19.86 3.73
CA LYS A 182 19.88 -21.19 4.30
C LYS A 182 19.98 -22.26 3.20
N ILE A 183 19.03 -22.29 2.27
CA ILE A 183 19.05 -23.24 1.15
C ILE A 183 20.28 -23.04 0.27
N LYS A 184 20.69 -21.80 -0.01
CA LYS A 184 21.92 -21.51 -0.77
C LYS A 184 23.17 -22.03 -0.06
N SER A 185 23.23 -21.86 1.26
CA SER A 185 24.31 -22.40 2.09
C SER A 185 24.34 -23.94 2.03
N ASP A 186 23.18 -24.58 2.24
CA ASP A 186 23.05 -26.04 2.19
C ASP A 186 23.42 -26.59 0.81
N PHE A 187 23.00 -25.93 -0.27
CA PHE A 187 23.35 -26.27 -1.64
C PHE A 187 24.86 -26.13 -1.90
N SER A 188 25.49 -25.07 -1.39
CA SER A 188 26.94 -24.87 -1.54
C SER A 188 27.72 -25.96 -0.79
N SER A 189 27.28 -26.31 0.43
CA SER A 189 27.84 -27.44 1.18
C SER A 189 27.65 -28.76 0.45
N PHE A 190 26.47 -29.01 -0.13
CA PHE A 190 26.20 -30.21 -0.90
C PHE A 190 27.10 -30.29 -2.13
N LYS A 191 27.22 -29.20 -2.88
CA LYS A 191 28.09 -29.10 -4.05
C LYS A 191 29.54 -29.40 -3.70
N GLY A 192 30.06 -28.85 -2.61
CA GLY A 192 31.42 -29.16 -2.13
C GLY A 192 31.59 -30.65 -1.82
N ARG A 193 30.66 -31.26 -1.08
CA ARG A 193 30.69 -32.70 -0.80
C ARG A 193 30.61 -33.56 -2.06
N PHE A 194 29.82 -33.12 -3.04
CA PHE A 194 29.69 -33.81 -4.32
C PHE A 194 30.99 -33.77 -5.13
N GLU A 195 31.62 -32.59 -5.23
CA GLU A 195 32.94 -32.44 -5.85
C GLU A 195 34.01 -33.26 -5.11
N ASP A 196 33.99 -33.27 -3.77
CA ASP A 196 34.92 -34.09 -2.97
C ASP A 196 34.77 -35.60 -3.22
N ILE A 197 33.55 -36.08 -3.46
CA ILE A 197 33.28 -37.49 -3.79
C ILE A 197 33.74 -37.80 -5.21
N HIS A 198 33.43 -36.94 -6.18
CA HIS A 198 33.85 -37.13 -7.57
C HIS A 198 35.36 -37.03 -7.79
N ASN A 199 36.04 -36.19 -7.01
CA ASN A 199 37.50 -36.05 -7.08
C ASN A 199 38.23 -37.20 -6.37
N LYS A 200 37.55 -38.00 -5.54
CA LYS A 200 38.11 -39.24 -5.04
C LYS A 200 38.06 -40.28 -6.15
N HIS A 201 39.20 -40.89 -6.47
CA HIS A 201 39.30 -42.04 -7.38
C HIS A 201 38.61 -43.27 -6.76
N ILE A 202 37.27 -43.26 -6.74
CA ILE A 202 36.43 -44.36 -6.27
C ILE A 202 36.32 -45.37 -7.42
N LEU A 203 36.49 -46.64 -7.10
CA LEU A 203 36.29 -47.73 -8.05
C LEU A 203 34.79 -47.89 -8.32
N GLU A 204 34.37 -47.71 -9.56
CA GLU A 204 33.04 -48.06 -10.04
C GLU A 204 32.92 -49.58 -10.17
N ILE A 205 31.77 -50.13 -9.75
CA ILE A 205 31.53 -51.58 -9.73
C ILE A 205 30.69 -51.97 -10.95
N TYR A 206 31.18 -52.93 -11.72
CA TYR A 206 30.51 -53.48 -12.90
C TYR A 206 30.24 -54.98 -12.72
N ASP A 207 29.10 -55.46 -13.22
CA ASP A 207 28.79 -56.90 -13.24
C ASP A 207 29.71 -57.62 -14.22
N LEU A 208 30.40 -58.65 -13.74
CA LEU A 208 31.41 -59.36 -14.49
C LEU A 208 30.81 -60.18 -15.64
N ASN A 209 29.61 -60.73 -15.46
CA ASN A 209 28.96 -61.55 -16.50
C ASN A 209 28.47 -60.67 -17.64
N ASP A 210 27.84 -59.54 -17.29
CA ASP A 210 27.36 -58.58 -18.28
C ASP A 210 28.53 -57.94 -19.04
N LEU A 211 29.60 -57.53 -18.34
CA LEU A 211 30.78 -56.95 -18.98
C LEU A 211 31.52 -57.97 -19.86
N TRP A 212 31.59 -59.24 -19.43
CA TRP A 212 32.22 -60.30 -20.22
C TRP A 212 31.41 -60.63 -21.49
N GLN A 213 30.09 -60.72 -21.36
CA GLN A 213 29.20 -60.93 -22.49
C GLN A 213 29.25 -59.74 -23.47
N GLU A 214 29.26 -58.50 -22.97
CA GLU A 214 29.34 -57.29 -23.81
C GLU A 214 30.66 -57.18 -24.57
N VAL A 215 31.78 -57.62 -23.97
CA VAL A 215 33.12 -57.46 -24.57
C VAL A 215 33.50 -58.61 -25.50
N PHE A 216 33.04 -59.83 -25.21
CA PHE A 216 33.49 -61.04 -25.90
C PHE A 216 32.37 -61.83 -26.59
N ASP A 217 31.10 -61.41 -26.50
CA ASP A 217 29.92 -62.11 -27.03
C ASP A 217 29.85 -63.60 -26.60
N GLU A 218 30.42 -63.92 -25.45
CA GLU A 218 30.53 -65.27 -24.89
C GLU A 218 29.94 -65.29 -23.47
N SER A 219 29.32 -66.41 -23.08
CA SER A 219 28.92 -66.61 -21.68
C SER A 219 30.14 -66.98 -20.82
N LEU A 220 30.24 -66.37 -19.65
CA LEU A 220 31.35 -66.62 -18.73
C LEU A 220 31.25 -68.04 -18.15
N LEU A 221 32.10 -68.95 -18.65
CA LEU A 221 32.05 -70.37 -18.26
C LEU A 221 32.64 -70.66 -16.86
N ASN A 222 33.60 -69.86 -16.39
CA ASN A 222 34.22 -70.09 -15.08
C ASN A 222 34.71 -68.78 -14.42
N GLN A 223 33.86 -68.25 -13.55
CA GLN A 223 34.10 -67.01 -12.80
C GLN A 223 35.32 -67.10 -11.87
N GLU A 224 35.65 -68.29 -11.35
CA GLU A 224 36.76 -68.50 -10.40
C GLU A 224 38.12 -68.31 -11.06
N LYS A 225 38.28 -68.70 -12.33
CA LYS A 225 39.53 -68.52 -13.08
C LYS A 225 39.92 -67.04 -13.20
N ILE A 226 38.95 -66.14 -13.41
CA ILE A 226 39.16 -64.69 -13.51
C ILE A 226 39.54 -64.10 -12.15
N ILE A 227 38.87 -64.54 -11.08
CA ILE A 227 39.17 -64.12 -9.70
C ILE A 227 40.59 -64.53 -9.31
N ILE A 228 40.99 -65.77 -9.61
CA ILE A 228 42.33 -66.29 -9.32
C ILE A 228 43.39 -65.54 -10.13
N ALA A 229 43.17 -65.34 -11.44
CA ALA A 229 44.09 -64.61 -12.29
C ALA A 229 44.29 -63.17 -11.77
N THR A 230 43.18 -62.46 -11.50
CA THR A 230 43.24 -61.07 -11.04
C THR A 230 43.89 -60.93 -9.66
N ASN A 231 43.59 -61.83 -8.72
CA ASN A 231 44.22 -61.83 -7.40
C ASN A 231 45.70 -62.20 -7.42
N LYS A 232 46.16 -62.93 -8.44
CA LYS A 232 47.57 -63.33 -8.61
C LYS A 232 48.41 -62.21 -9.22
N PHE A 233 47.85 -61.44 -10.15
CA PHE A 233 48.53 -60.31 -10.78
C PHE A 233 48.43 -59.00 -10.00
N ARG A 234 47.40 -58.82 -9.14
CA ARG A 234 47.16 -57.63 -8.31
C ARG A 234 47.37 -56.29 -9.05
N PRO A 235 46.61 -56.04 -10.13
CA PRO A 235 46.64 -54.74 -10.81
C PRO A 235 46.26 -53.58 -9.89
N ASP A 236 46.87 -52.42 -10.08
CA ASP A 236 46.49 -51.19 -9.37
C ASP A 236 45.09 -50.73 -9.79
N ASN A 237 44.27 -50.33 -8.82
CA ASN A 237 42.91 -49.81 -9.02
C ASN A 237 41.95 -50.75 -9.77
N ILE A 238 42.15 -52.08 -9.70
CA ILE A 238 41.19 -53.08 -10.17
C ILE A 238 40.99 -54.15 -9.09
N ILE A 239 39.74 -54.44 -8.75
CA ILE A 239 39.37 -55.46 -7.76
C ILE A 239 38.31 -56.38 -8.37
N VAL A 240 38.49 -57.70 -8.29
CA VAL A 240 37.50 -58.67 -8.80
C VAL A 240 37.09 -59.63 -7.69
N GLY A 241 35.78 -59.78 -7.48
CA GLY A 241 35.24 -60.68 -6.46
C GLY A 241 33.72 -60.82 -6.55
N GLN A 242 33.22 -61.99 -6.14
CA GLN A 242 31.77 -62.27 -6.02
C GLN A 242 30.91 -61.92 -7.26
N GLY A 243 31.48 -62.03 -8.47
CA GLY A 243 30.77 -61.77 -9.71
C GLY A 243 30.82 -60.32 -10.20
N PHE A 244 31.64 -59.47 -9.56
CA PHE A 244 31.80 -58.07 -9.94
C PHE A 244 33.28 -57.71 -10.16
N ILE A 245 33.51 -56.72 -11.02
CA ILE A 245 34.79 -56.06 -11.24
C ILE A 245 34.67 -54.58 -10.88
N GLY A 246 35.49 -54.13 -9.93
CA GLY A 246 35.65 -52.72 -9.57
C GLY A 246 36.85 -52.12 -10.29
N ALA A 247 36.66 -51.03 -11.02
CA ALA A 247 37.72 -50.30 -11.73
C ALA A 247 37.46 -48.78 -11.69
N VAL A 248 38.47 -47.95 -11.99
CA VAL A 248 38.31 -46.47 -12.02
C VAL A 248 37.31 -46.02 -13.09
N ASP A 249 37.25 -46.72 -14.22
CA ASP A 249 36.31 -46.50 -15.31
C ASP A 249 36.04 -47.81 -16.08
N LYS A 250 34.95 -47.84 -16.86
CA LYS A 250 34.54 -49.01 -17.66
C LYS A 250 35.64 -49.49 -18.63
N PRO A 251 36.37 -48.62 -19.35
CA PRO A 251 37.47 -49.03 -20.22
C PRO A 251 38.58 -49.79 -19.50
N THR A 252 38.98 -49.35 -18.31
CA THR A 252 40.03 -50.03 -17.52
C THR A 252 39.60 -51.43 -17.11
N ALA A 253 38.32 -51.63 -16.75
CA ALA A 253 37.78 -52.96 -16.48
C ALA A 253 37.84 -53.85 -17.74
N ILE A 254 37.44 -53.31 -18.90
CA ILE A 254 37.43 -54.04 -20.17
C ILE A 254 38.84 -54.46 -20.60
N ASP A 255 39.81 -53.54 -20.52
CA ASP A 255 41.19 -53.82 -20.90
C ASP A 255 41.82 -54.87 -19.99
N TRP A 256 41.51 -54.84 -18.69
CA TRP A 256 41.92 -55.91 -17.78
C TRP A 256 41.30 -57.26 -18.14
N LEU A 257 40.00 -57.30 -18.47
CA LEU A 257 39.36 -58.55 -18.91
C LEU A 257 39.98 -59.10 -20.19
N LYS A 258 40.41 -58.25 -21.14
CA LYS A 258 41.17 -58.70 -22.32
C LYS A 258 42.50 -59.34 -21.93
N VAL A 259 43.24 -58.71 -21.01
CA VAL A 259 44.51 -59.25 -20.49
C VAL A 259 44.29 -60.61 -19.82
N VAL A 260 43.24 -60.74 -19.01
CA VAL A 260 42.87 -62.01 -18.37
C VAL A 260 42.45 -63.05 -19.41
N LYS A 261 41.65 -62.70 -20.42
CA LYS A 261 41.27 -63.62 -21.51
C LYS A 261 42.51 -64.11 -22.26
N THR A 262 43.43 -63.22 -22.62
CA THR A 262 44.69 -63.60 -23.27
C THR A 262 45.51 -64.53 -22.38
N ALA A 263 45.63 -64.24 -21.09
CA ALA A 263 46.34 -65.10 -20.15
C ALA A 263 45.67 -66.48 -20.00
N LEU A 264 44.33 -66.55 -20.02
CA LEU A 264 43.59 -67.81 -19.99
C LEU A 264 43.78 -68.63 -21.27
N ILE A 265 43.74 -68.01 -22.44
CA ILE A 265 44.02 -68.67 -23.73
C ILE A 265 45.45 -69.27 -23.71
N PHE A 266 46.45 -68.50 -23.26
CA PHE A 266 47.83 -69.01 -23.15
C PHE A 266 47.99 -70.17 -22.16
N VAL A 267 47.17 -70.22 -21.12
CA VAL A 267 47.17 -71.33 -20.14
C VAL A 267 46.45 -72.55 -20.70
N GLU A 268 45.37 -72.37 -21.45
CA GLU A 268 44.62 -73.46 -22.09
C GLU A 268 45.38 -74.07 -23.28
N ASP A 269 46.08 -73.25 -24.09
CA ASP A 269 46.96 -73.73 -25.17
C ASP A 269 48.11 -74.59 -24.63
N LYS A 270 48.72 -74.18 -23.51
CA LYS A 270 49.74 -74.99 -22.82
C LYS A 270 49.18 -76.27 -22.22
N GLU A 271 47.91 -76.30 -21.83
CA GLU A 271 47.27 -77.51 -21.29
C GLU A 271 47.05 -78.57 -22.39
N GLU A 272 46.76 -78.16 -23.63
CA GLU A 272 46.74 -79.06 -24.80
C GLU A 272 48.14 -79.51 -25.22
N GLU A 273 49.13 -78.62 -25.19
CA GLU A 273 50.52 -78.93 -25.53
C GLU A 273 51.13 -79.90 -24.52
N LEU A 274 50.90 -79.68 -23.22
CA LEU A 274 51.30 -80.58 -22.13
C LEU A 274 50.58 -81.94 -22.19
N LYS A 275 49.30 -82.00 -22.59
CA LYS A 275 48.60 -83.29 -22.78
C LYS A 275 49.13 -84.09 -23.97
N LYS A 276 49.64 -83.43 -25.03
CA LYS A 276 50.33 -84.08 -26.15
C LYS A 276 51.72 -84.58 -25.76
N GLU A 277 52.47 -83.82 -24.96
CA GLU A 277 53.78 -84.24 -24.46
C GLU A 277 53.70 -85.37 -23.42
N LEU A 278 52.73 -85.35 -22.50
CA LEU A 278 52.53 -86.41 -21.50
C LEU A 278 52.06 -87.75 -22.10
N ASN A 279 51.36 -87.74 -23.23
CA ASN A 279 51.00 -88.97 -23.95
C ASN A 279 52.16 -89.56 -24.76
N ASN A 280 53.16 -88.74 -25.14
CA ASN A 280 54.37 -89.20 -25.80
C ASN A 280 55.46 -89.69 -24.83
N LEU A 281 55.44 -89.25 -23.57
CA LEU A 281 56.42 -89.64 -22.54
C LEU A 281 56.17 -91.01 -21.88
N ASN A 282 55.03 -91.68 -22.16
CA ASN A 282 54.72 -93.00 -21.60
C ASN A 282 55.14 -94.21 -22.47
N ASN A 283 55.79 -93.98 -23.63
CA ASN A 283 56.13 -95.06 -24.57
C ASN A 283 57.63 -95.20 -24.93
N GLU A 284 58.55 -94.42 -24.36
CA GLU A 284 59.98 -94.55 -24.69
C GLU A 284 60.90 -94.46 -23.47
N SER A 285 61.61 -95.58 -23.22
CA SER A 285 62.94 -95.69 -22.56
C SER A 285 63.02 -95.37 -21.06
N ASP A 286 63.34 -96.29 -20.13
CA ASP A 286 64.27 -97.43 -20.25
C ASP A 286 65.56 -97.07 -21.00
N ASP A 287 66.44 -96.26 -20.39
CA ASP A 287 67.87 -96.58 -20.22
C ASP A 287 68.68 -95.38 -19.65
N LYS A 288 69.31 -95.63 -18.50
CA LYS A 288 70.72 -95.38 -18.14
C LYS A 288 71.40 -93.98 -18.26
N ILE A 289 71.87 -93.57 -17.07
CA ILE A 289 73.27 -93.23 -16.67
C ILE A 289 73.77 -91.77 -16.84
N ILE A 290 73.90 -91.11 -15.66
CA ILE A 290 75.07 -90.43 -15.04
C ILE A 290 75.98 -89.58 -15.95
N ASP A 291 76.13 -88.28 -15.64
CA ASP A 291 77.44 -87.75 -15.18
C ASP A 291 77.34 -86.42 -14.42
N GLU A 292 78.09 -86.35 -13.33
CA GLU A 292 78.30 -85.18 -12.47
C GLU A 292 79.29 -84.22 -13.14
N ARG A 293 79.11 -82.90 -12.97
CA ARG A 293 80.24 -82.00 -12.68
C ARG A 293 79.80 -80.63 -12.16
N GLU A 294 80.23 -80.43 -10.93
CA GLU A 294 80.44 -79.25 -10.08
C GLU A 294 81.15 -78.09 -10.81
N TYR A 295 80.74 -76.84 -10.60
CA TYR A 295 81.50 -75.82 -9.86
C TYR A 295 80.98 -74.37 -10.00
N ASP A 296 81.03 -73.72 -8.84
CA ASP A 296 81.30 -72.31 -8.49
C ASP A 296 80.38 -71.12 -8.85
N ILE A 297 79.95 -70.53 -7.75
CA ILE A 297 79.44 -69.18 -7.54
C ILE A 297 80.65 -68.25 -7.30
N PRO A 298 80.71 -67.05 -7.89
CA PRO A 298 81.47 -65.95 -7.34
C PRO A 298 80.55 -64.90 -6.70
N ASN A 299 80.74 -64.70 -5.40
CA ASN A 299 80.40 -63.48 -4.69
C ASN A 299 81.21 -62.30 -5.25
N ASN A 300 80.58 -61.12 -5.36
CA ASN A 300 81.29 -59.91 -4.98
C ASN A 300 80.37 -58.87 -4.33
N ILE A 301 80.86 -58.38 -3.20
CA ILE A 301 80.29 -57.44 -2.24
C ILE A 301 80.83 -56.05 -2.56
N GLY A 302 80.04 -55.00 -2.33
CA GLY A 302 80.55 -53.76 -1.74
C GLY A 302 80.29 -52.47 -2.52
N ASP A 303 79.37 -51.66 -1.99
CA ASP A 303 79.45 -50.20 -1.72
C ASP A 303 78.01 -49.68 -1.65
N PHE A 304 77.31 -49.65 -0.50
CA PHE A 304 77.54 -48.90 0.75
C PHE A 304 77.54 -47.36 0.58
N PHE A 305 76.31 -46.81 0.49
CA PHE A 305 75.85 -45.44 0.82
C PHE A 305 76.52 -44.20 0.18
N GLY A 306 75.69 -43.48 -0.59
CA GLY A 306 75.71 -42.04 -0.79
C GLY A 306 74.28 -41.56 -1.01
#